data_AF-A0A667Z237-F1
#
_entry.id   AF-A0A667Z237-F1
#
_cell.length_a   1.000
_cell.length_b   1.000
_cell.length_c   1.000
_cell.angle_alpha   90.00
_cell.angle_beta   90.00
_cell.angle_gamma   90.00
#
_symmetry.space_group_name_H-M   'P 1'
#
loop_
_entity.id
_entity.type
_entity.pdbx_description
1 polymer ?
#
loop_
_entity_poly.entity_id
_entity_poly.type
_entity_poly.pdbx_seq_one_letter_code
_entity_poly.pdbx_strand_id
1 'polypeptide(L)'
;LCSCYHLDPLILWPNFYLNLSGKMFVFPKETNTAHVKLLTTKTEFNAVTLCLRFFTDLSRNYGLFSLSTPTHSNDFVLFKINSGDVIRIHARDGGTDFLALSFPPNTWHSMCATWGSDTGVAQLWVDGKPTVRRFILSGQPITGAPITILGQEQDTYGGSFDANQAFIGMITKVHMWDYVLSPSEIKRYVNDENFTPGNVFNWRALEFEITGQVLGASKSNCYEISNRLF
;
A
#
# COMPACT_ATOMS: atom_id res chain seq x y z
N LEU A 1 -0.96 8.68 24.58
CA LEU A 1 -2.37 8.33 24.27
C LEU A 1 -2.38 6.91 23.70
N CYS A 2 -2.80 5.91 24.48
CA CYS A 2 -2.96 4.54 23.96
C CYS A 2 -4.01 4.55 22.85
N SER A 3 -3.64 4.09 21.65
CA SER A 3 -4.61 3.77 20.60
C SER A 3 -4.92 2.28 20.72
N CYS A 4 -6.19 1.94 20.90
CA CYS A 4 -6.66 0.56 20.88
C CYS A 4 -7.29 0.24 19.52
N TYR A 5 -7.30 -1.04 19.15
CA TYR A 5 -7.90 -1.53 17.91
C TYR A 5 -8.85 -2.68 18.26
N HIS A 6 -10.01 -2.70 17.63
CA HIS A 6 -11.00 -3.76 17.76
C HIS A 6 -11.13 -4.49 16.42
N LEU A 7 -11.15 -5.83 16.45
CA LEU A 7 -11.35 -6.65 15.27
C LEU A 7 -12.82 -6.62 14.87
N ASP A 8 -13.10 -6.22 13.65
CA ASP A 8 -14.44 -6.17 13.11
C ASP A 8 -14.65 -7.36 12.17
N PRO A 9 -15.76 -8.11 12.31
CA PRO A 9 -16.11 -9.13 11.34
C PRO A 9 -16.26 -8.50 9.95
N LEU A 10 -15.46 -8.93 8.97
CA LEU A 10 -15.50 -8.41 7.60
C LEU A 10 -16.86 -8.61 6.91
N ILE A 11 -17.68 -9.54 7.40
CA ILE A 11 -19.08 -9.75 6.98
C ILE A 11 -19.93 -8.46 7.14
N LEU A 12 -19.49 -7.51 7.96
CA LEU A 12 -20.15 -6.22 8.16
C LEU A 12 -19.68 -5.12 7.19
N TRP A 13 -18.74 -5.41 6.29
CA TRP A 13 -18.22 -4.44 5.32
C TRP A 13 -18.86 -4.75 3.95
N PRO A 14 -19.84 -3.96 3.49
CA PRO A 14 -20.45 -4.18 2.18
C PRO A 14 -19.41 -4.01 1.06
N ASN A 15 -19.54 -4.79 -0.01
CA ASN A 15 -18.60 -4.86 -1.14
C ASN A 15 -18.52 -3.59 -2.02
N PHE A 16 -19.15 -2.47 -1.63
CA PHE A 16 -19.22 -1.26 -2.46
C PHE A 16 -18.96 0.02 -1.66
N TYR A 17 -18.04 0.86 -2.17
CA TYR A 17 -17.73 2.23 -1.73
C TYR A 17 -17.69 2.43 -0.21
N LEU A 18 -16.87 1.64 0.47
CA LEU A 18 -16.79 1.72 1.91
C LEU A 18 -15.85 2.86 2.33
N ASN A 19 -16.35 3.73 3.19
CA ASN A 19 -15.49 4.67 3.91
C ASN A 19 -14.69 3.93 4.98
N LEU A 20 -13.39 3.73 4.72
CA LEU A 20 -12.47 3.05 5.63
C LEU A 20 -11.77 4.01 6.59
N SER A 21 -12.30 5.22 6.80
CA SER A 21 -11.75 6.16 7.79
C SER A 21 -11.73 5.52 9.18
N GLY A 22 -10.56 5.52 9.82
CA GLY A 22 -10.36 4.86 11.11
C GLY A 22 -10.24 3.33 11.03
N LYS A 23 -10.34 2.73 9.84
CA LYS A 23 -10.25 1.28 9.63
C LYS A 23 -8.92 0.86 9.01
N MET A 24 -8.58 -0.42 9.12
CA MET A 24 -7.41 -1.05 8.52
C MET A 24 -7.69 -2.47 8.09
N PHE A 25 -6.93 -2.94 7.09
CA PHE A 25 -6.82 -4.36 6.79
C PHE A 25 -5.74 -4.98 7.67
N VAL A 26 -6.00 -6.17 8.19
CA VAL A 26 -5.06 -6.95 8.99
C VAL A 26 -4.78 -8.26 8.28
N PHE A 27 -3.50 -8.54 8.06
CA PHE A 27 -2.96 -9.78 7.51
C PHE A 27 -2.30 -10.54 8.67
N PRO A 28 -3.02 -11.44 9.36
CA PRO A 28 -2.60 -11.98 10.65
C PRO A 28 -1.59 -13.13 10.53
N LYS A 29 -1.39 -13.68 9.34
CA LYS A 29 -0.61 -14.90 9.14
C LYS A 29 0.02 -14.94 7.76
N GLU A 30 1.20 -15.54 7.68
CA GLU A 30 1.84 -15.91 6.43
C GLU A 30 0.99 -16.89 5.63
N THR A 31 0.63 -16.49 4.41
CA THR A 31 -0.02 -17.33 3.41
C THR A 31 0.41 -16.85 2.03
N ASN A 32 0.24 -17.68 1.01
CA ASN A 32 0.32 -17.27 -0.39
C ASN A 32 -1.08 -17.10 -1.03
N THR A 33 -2.10 -16.84 -0.22
CA THR A 33 -3.50 -16.76 -0.70
C THR A 33 -4.25 -15.56 -0.15
N ALA A 34 -3.99 -15.15 1.10
CA ALA A 34 -4.70 -14.03 1.72
C ALA A 34 -4.24 -12.71 1.09
N HIS A 35 -5.18 -11.96 0.51
CA HIS A 35 -4.91 -10.68 -0.14
C HIS A 35 -6.16 -9.81 -0.24
N VAL A 36 -5.95 -8.52 -0.46
CA VAL A 36 -7.01 -7.57 -0.83
C VAL A 36 -6.76 -7.08 -2.25
N LYS A 37 -7.72 -7.30 -3.14
CA LYS A 37 -7.67 -6.79 -4.51
C LYS A 37 -8.39 -5.45 -4.58
N LEU A 38 -7.69 -4.40 -5.01
CA LEU A 38 -8.25 -3.06 -5.18
C LEU A 38 -8.84 -2.91 -6.58
N LEU A 39 -10.07 -2.40 -6.68
CA LEU A 39 -10.79 -2.30 -7.93
C LEU A 39 -10.68 -0.88 -8.51
N THR A 40 -10.37 -0.79 -9.80
CA THR A 40 -10.34 0.48 -10.55
C THR A 40 -10.70 0.24 -12.00
N THR A 41 -11.28 1.26 -12.64
CA THR A 41 -11.56 1.26 -14.09
C THR A 41 -10.45 1.95 -14.90
N LYS A 42 -9.43 2.51 -14.23
CA LYS A 42 -8.27 3.11 -14.89
C LYS A 42 -7.41 2.03 -15.54
N THR A 43 -7.05 2.24 -16.80
CA THR A 43 -6.23 1.31 -17.61
C THR A 43 -4.96 1.95 -18.17
N GLU A 44 -4.70 3.21 -17.80
CA GLU A 44 -3.52 3.96 -18.26
C GLU A 44 -3.01 4.85 -17.13
N PHE A 45 -1.69 4.84 -16.90
CA PHE A 45 -1.01 5.69 -15.93
C PHE A 45 0.28 6.24 -16.53
N ASN A 46 0.29 7.54 -16.83
CA ASN A 46 1.51 8.26 -17.22
C ASN A 46 2.40 8.57 -16.01
N ALA A 47 1.82 8.60 -14.82
CA ALA A 47 2.54 8.68 -13.56
C ALA A 47 1.72 8.00 -12.46
N VAL A 48 2.38 7.71 -11.35
CA VAL A 48 1.79 7.11 -10.17
C VAL A 48 2.32 7.85 -8.95
N THR A 49 1.42 8.19 -8.03
CA THR A 49 1.77 8.36 -6.62
C THR A 49 0.95 7.38 -5.81
N LEU A 50 1.60 6.55 -5.01
CA LEU A 50 0.97 5.67 -4.02
C LEU A 50 1.35 6.15 -2.63
N CYS A 51 0.37 6.36 -1.76
CA CYS A 51 0.60 6.59 -0.35
C CYS A 51 -0.17 5.56 0.49
N LEU A 52 0.49 4.97 1.48
CA LEU A 52 -0.13 4.04 2.43
C LEU A 52 0.53 4.15 3.81
N ARG A 53 -0.13 3.58 4.81
CA ARG A 53 0.49 3.34 6.12
C ARG A 53 0.47 1.87 6.45
N PHE A 54 1.54 1.40 7.06
CA PHE A 54 1.66 0.00 7.47
C PHE A 54 2.27 -0.13 8.86
N PHE A 55 1.98 -1.27 9.50
CA PHE A 55 2.51 -1.70 10.78
C PHE A 55 2.87 -3.18 10.66
N THR A 56 4.10 -3.55 10.99
CA THR A 56 4.58 -4.94 10.91
C THR A 56 5.75 -5.14 11.85
N ASP A 57 6.04 -6.40 12.17
CA ASP A 57 7.24 -6.85 12.86
C ASP A 57 8.19 -7.64 11.93
N LEU A 58 7.85 -7.75 10.64
CA LEU A 58 8.65 -8.47 9.66
C LEU A 58 9.99 -7.77 9.37
N SER A 59 11.06 -8.56 9.37
CA SER A 59 12.41 -8.17 8.92
C SER A 59 12.84 -8.84 7.62
N ARG A 60 12.00 -9.72 7.06
CA ARG A 60 12.23 -10.41 5.78
C ARG A 60 11.69 -9.60 4.59
N ASN A 61 11.76 -10.19 3.40
CA ASN A 61 11.13 -9.65 2.21
C ASN A 61 9.61 -9.62 2.37
N TYR A 62 8.93 -8.57 1.89
CA TYR A 62 7.47 -8.56 1.78
C TYR A 62 6.95 -7.52 0.78
N GLY A 63 5.86 -7.85 0.08
CA GLY A 63 5.13 -6.93 -0.79
C GLY A 63 4.11 -6.09 -0.01
N LEU A 64 4.23 -4.75 -0.07
CA LEU A 64 3.24 -3.83 0.51
C LEU A 64 2.10 -3.53 -0.46
N PHE A 65 2.44 -3.37 -1.74
CA PHE A 65 1.53 -3.07 -2.83
C PHE A 65 2.10 -3.66 -4.12
N SER A 66 1.26 -4.31 -4.91
CA SER A 66 1.63 -4.85 -6.22
C SER A 66 0.54 -4.54 -7.24
N LEU A 67 0.91 -3.86 -8.32
CA LEU A 67 0.08 -3.65 -9.50
C LEU A 67 0.73 -4.35 -10.68
N SER A 68 -0.03 -5.24 -11.32
CA SER A 68 0.34 -5.97 -12.53
C SER A 68 -0.62 -5.66 -13.67
N THR A 69 -0.16 -5.74 -14.91
CA THR A 69 -1.01 -5.79 -16.12
C THR A 69 -0.70 -7.08 -16.90
N PRO A 70 -1.46 -7.41 -17.96
CA PRO A 70 -1.23 -8.64 -18.71
C PRO A 70 0.18 -8.80 -19.29
N THR A 71 0.94 -7.71 -19.44
CA THR A 71 2.28 -7.72 -20.06
C THR A 71 3.42 -7.54 -19.06
N HIS A 72 3.16 -7.12 -17.83
CA HIS A 72 4.18 -6.88 -16.80
C HIS A 72 3.65 -7.31 -15.43
N SER A 73 4.35 -8.22 -14.77
CA SER A 73 4.01 -8.61 -13.39
C SER A 73 4.29 -7.48 -12.40
N ASN A 74 5.34 -6.67 -12.68
CA ASN A 74 5.83 -5.63 -11.79
C ASN A 74 5.64 -4.23 -12.38
N ASP A 75 4.41 -3.91 -12.81
CA ASP A 75 4.09 -2.61 -13.41
C ASP A 75 4.23 -1.46 -12.43
N PHE A 76 3.80 -1.65 -11.18
CA PHE A 76 4.16 -0.78 -10.06
C PHE A 76 4.13 -1.54 -8.74
N VAL A 77 5.29 -1.72 -8.11
CA VAL A 77 5.42 -2.52 -6.88
C VAL A 77 6.17 -1.73 -5.82
N LEU A 78 5.70 -1.84 -4.58
CA LEU A 78 6.39 -1.37 -3.39
C LEU A 78 6.76 -2.56 -2.53
N PHE A 79 8.06 -2.90 -2.51
CA PHE A 79 8.55 -4.14 -1.94
C PHE A 79 9.64 -3.87 -0.90
N LYS A 80 9.51 -4.46 0.29
CA LYS A 80 10.60 -4.49 1.27
C LYS A 80 11.57 -5.60 0.91
N ILE A 81 12.85 -5.24 0.79
CA ILE A 81 13.93 -6.20 0.60
C ILE A 81 14.67 -6.36 1.91
N ASN A 82 14.89 -7.62 2.29
CA ASN A 82 15.77 -8.11 3.36
C ASN A 82 15.62 -7.36 4.70
N SER A 83 16.55 -7.61 5.61
CA SER A 83 16.59 -6.96 6.92
C SER A 83 17.28 -5.59 6.92
N GLY A 84 17.83 -5.14 5.79
CA GLY A 84 18.66 -3.94 5.67
C GLY A 84 17.90 -2.63 5.44
N ASP A 85 16.63 -2.56 5.83
CA ASP A 85 15.78 -1.37 5.65
C ASP A 85 15.79 -0.77 4.24
N VAL A 86 15.77 -1.67 3.25
CA VAL A 86 15.69 -1.37 1.83
C VAL A 86 14.26 -1.50 1.32
N ILE A 87 13.80 -0.50 0.57
CA ILE A 87 12.55 -0.55 -0.21
C ILE A 87 12.92 -0.51 -1.69
N ARG A 88 12.40 -1.45 -2.47
CA ARG A 88 12.43 -1.42 -3.93
C ARG A 88 11.12 -0.88 -4.45
N ILE A 89 11.23 0.06 -5.39
CA ILE A 89 10.13 0.45 -6.25
C ILE A 89 10.37 -0.19 -7.61
N HIS A 90 9.36 -0.89 -8.12
CA HIS A 90 9.30 -1.29 -9.52
C HIS A 90 8.39 -0.37 -10.32
N ALA A 91 8.73 -0.16 -11.58
CA ALA A 91 7.84 0.40 -12.58
C ALA A 91 8.12 -0.24 -13.95
N ARG A 92 7.09 -0.79 -14.60
CA ARG A 92 7.20 -1.51 -15.89
C ARG A 92 8.29 -2.60 -15.88
N ASP A 93 8.31 -3.45 -14.85
CA ASP A 93 9.34 -4.47 -14.56
C ASP A 93 10.77 -3.95 -14.28
N GLY A 94 11.08 -2.68 -14.60
CA GLY A 94 12.28 -2.01 -14.09
C GLY A 94 12.19 -1.81 -12.58
N GLY A 95 13.33 -1.60 -11.90
CA GLY A 95 13.30 -1.34 -10.46
C GLY A 95 14.52 -0.61 -9.93
N THR A 96 14.37 0.04 -8.78
CA THR A 96 15.46 0.72 -8.08
C THR A 96 15.29 0.65 -6.55
N ASP A 97 16.42 0.61 -5.84
CA ASP A 97 16.46 0.43 -4.39
C ASP A 97 16.67 1.75 -3.65
N PHE A 98 15.89 1.96 -2.59
CA PHE A 98 16.00 3.04 -1.64
C PHE A 98 16.53 2.46 -0.33
N LEU A 99 17.66 3.00 0.13
CA LEU A 99 18.47 2.44 1.22
C LEU A 99 18.40 3.32 2.46
N ALA A 100 18.79 2.77 3.62
CA ALA A 100 18.96 3.50 4.88
C ALA A 100 17.68 4.22 5.37
N LEU A 101 16.52 3.54 5.29
CA LEU A 101 15.21 4.12 5.58
C LEU A 101 14.76 4.02 7.05
N SER A 102 15.34 3.10 7.83
CA SER A 102 15.02 2.80 9.24
C SER A 102 13.57 2.34 9.46
N PHE A 103 13.36 1.03 9.68
CA PHE A 103 12.04 0.45 9.99
C PHE A 103 12.05 -0.31 11.33
N PRO A 104 11.96 0.38 12.48
CA PRO A 104 11.79 -0.27 13.77
C PRO A 104 10.53 -1.18 13.77
N PRO A 105 10.67 -2.46 14.12
CA PRO A 105 9.53 -3.38 14.21
C PRO A 105 8.45 -2.85 15.15
N ASN A 106 7.18 -3.20 14.86
CA ASN A 106 6.03 -2.81 15.68
C ASN A 106 5.83 -1.29 15.80
N THR A 107 6.15 -0.55 14.73
CA THR A 107 5.84 0.88 14.62
C THR A 107 5.04 1.18 13.35
N TRP A 108 4.21 2.21 13.41
CA TRP A 108 3.47 2.68 12.24
C TRP A 108 4.39 3.51 11.36
N HIS A 109 4.43 3.16 10.08
CA HIS A 109 5.14 3.92 9.06
C HIS A 109 4.18 4.50 8.03
N SER A 110 4.42 5.73 7.62
CA SER A 110 3.76 6.39 6.50
C SER A 110 4.70 6.40 5.31
N MET A 111 4.25 5.85 4.19
CA MET A 111 5.06 5.72 2.98
C MET A 111 4.35 6.31 1.78
N CYS A 112 5.06 7.12 0.99
CA CYS A 112 4.60 7.56 -0.32
C CYS A 112 5.68 7.27 -1.37
N ALA A 113 5.30 6.64 -2.48
CA ALA A 113 6.16 6.33 -3.61
C ALA A 113 5.60 7.01 -4.86
N THR A 114 6.48 7.68 -5.61
CA THR A 114 6.12 8.31 -6.89
C THR A 114 6.93 7.68 -8.02
N TRP A 115 6.35 7.61 -9.22
CA TRP A 115 7.06 7.38 -10.48
C TRP A 115 6.35 8.13 -11.61
N GLY A 116 7.09 8.68 -12.57
CA GLY A 116 6.51 9.32 -13.75
C GLY A 116 7.17 8.83 -15.04
N SER A 117 6.37 8.33 -15.98
CA SER A 117 6.81 7.81 -17.28
C SER A 117 7.63 8.84 -18.06
N ASP A 118 7.22 10.11 -18.12
CA ASP A 118 7.90 11.11 -18.96
C ASP A 118 9.38 11.32 -18.58
N THR A 119 9.69 11.22 -17.29
CA THR A 119 11.05 11.44 -16.76
C THR A 119 11.75 10.15 -16.36
N GLY A 120 10.99 9.08 -16.14
CA GLY A 120 11.43 7.83 -15.53
C GLY A 120 11.89 7.92 -14.08
N VAL A 121 11.64 9.06 -13.42
CA VAL A 121 12.10 9.32 -12.07
C VAL A 121 11.10 8.74 -11.06
N ALA A 122 11.64 7.99 -10.10
CA ALA A 122 10.97 7.57 -8.88
C ALA A 122 11.54 8.27 -7.65
N GLN A 123 10.70 8.44 -6.63
CA GLN A 123 11.11 8.98 -5.34
C GLN A 123 10.23 8.37 -4.23
N LEU A 124 10.86 8.12 -3.07
CA LEU A 124 10.19 7.56 -1.89
C LEU A 124 10.18 8.59 -0.76
N TRP A 125 9.11 8.63 0.01
CA TRP A 125 9.01 9.34 1.28
C TRP A 125 8.67 8.33 2.36
N VAL A 126 9.42 8.37 3.46
CA VAL A 126 9.17 7.55 4.65
C VAL A 126 9.03 8.49 5.84
N ASP A 127 7.90 8.40 6.54
CA ASP A 127 7.57 9.22 7.72
C ASP A 127 7.79 10.72 7.48
N GLY A 128 7.40 11.19 6.30
CA GLY A 128 7.49 12.58 5.88
C GLY A 128 8.86 13.02 5.36
N LYS A 129 9.87 12.15 5.41
CA LYS A 129 11.23 12.46 4.93
C LYS A 129 11.39 12.00 3.47
N PRO A 130 11.72 12.90 2.53
CA PRO A 130 12.04 12.51 1.16
C PRO A 130 13.37 11.75 1.10
N THR A 131 13.43 10.78 0.21
CA THR A 131 14.68 10.14 -0.24
C THR A 131 15.22 10.84 -1.49
N VAL A 132 16.42 10.45 -1.93
CA VAL A 132 16.96 10.85 -3.23
C VAL A 132 16.03 10.42 -4.36
N ARG A 133 16.01 11.18 -5.46
CA ARG A 133 15.36 10.76 -6.70
C ARG A 133 16.22 9.72 -7.40
N ARG A 134 15.61 8.69 -7.97
CA ARG A 134 16.27 7.62 -8.72
C ARG A 134 15.56 7.40 -10.05
N PHE A 135 16.29 6.92 -11.04
CA PHE A 135 15.72 6.55 -12.33
C PHE A 135 15.31 5.07 -12.32
N ILE A 136 14.19 4.75 -12.97
CA ILE A 136 13.74 3.37 -13.24
C ILE A 136 13.66 3.16 -14.76
N LEU A 137 12.66 3.77 -15.39
CA LEU A 137 12.38 3.65 -16.83
C LEU A 137 11.49 4.80 -17.27
N SER A 138 11.79 5.41 -18.43
CA SER A 138 11.03 6.52 -19.01
C SER A 138 10.36 6.17 -20.34
N GLY A 139 9.32 6.92 -20.73
CA GLY A 139 8.67 6.84 -22.03
C GLY A 139 7.81 5.58 -22.21
N GLN A 140 7.42 4.93 -21.12
CA GLN A 140 6.66 3.67 -21.11
C GLN A 140 5.54 3.76 -20.07
N PRO A 141 4.42 4.44 -20.37
CA PRO A 141 3.31 4.59 -19.42
C PRO A 141 2.65 3.24 -19.15
N ILE A 142 2.23 2.96 -17.90
CA ILE A 142 1.55 1.71 -17.57
C ILE A 142 0.24 1.65 -18.36
N THR A 143 0.01 0.58 -19.12
CA THR A 143 -1.17 0.41 -19.99
C THR A 143 -1.73 -0.99 -19.87
N GLY A 144 -3.06 -1.11 -19.89
CA GLY A 144 -3.77 -2.38 -19.77
C GLY A 144 -4.64 -2.39 -18.51
N ALA A 145 -5.55 -3.36 -18.42
CA ALA A 145 -6.35 -3.54 -17.21
C ALA A 145 -5.44 -3.94 -16.05
N PRO A 146 -5.36 -3.18 -14.95
CA PRO A 146 -4.50 -3.54 -13.84
C PRO A 146 -5.18 -4.52 -12.88
N ILE A 147 -4.42 -5.44 -12.31
CA ILE A 147 -4.78 -6.12 -11.06
C ILE A 147 -3.88 -5.56 -9.96
N THR A 148 -4.52 -4.93 -8.97
CA THR A 148 -3.84 -4.33 -7.82
C THR A 148 -4.11 -5.14 -6.57
N ILE A 149 -3.05 -5.51 -5.85
CA ILE A 149 -3.06 -6.40 -4.71
C ILE A 149 -2.34 -5.76 -3.52
N LEU A 150 -2.93 -5.89 -2.34
CA LEU A 150 -2.31 -5.68 -1.04
C LEU A 150 -2.11 -7.03 -0.35
N GLY A 151 -1.00 -7.17 0.38
CA GLY A 151 -0.70 -8.37 1.18
C GLY A 151 0.18 -9.41 0.47
N GLN A 152 0.29 -9.33 -0.85
CA GLN A 152 1.07 -10.24 -1.69
C GLN A 152 1.82 -9.48 -2.78
N GLU A 153 2.84 -10.13 -3.33
CA GLU A 153 3.61 -9.70 -4.50
C GLU A 153 3.24 -10.63 -5.68
N GLN A 154 2.96 -10.06 -6.84
CA GLN A 154 2.47 -10.77 -8.02
C GLN A 154 3.64 -11.14 -8.94
N ASP A 155 3.98 -12.42 -9.05
CA ASP A 155 4.93 -12.89 -10.07
C ASP A 155 4.26 -13.10 -11.45
N THR A 156 2.93 -13.08 -11.51
CA THR A 156 2.13 -13.11 -12.75
C THR A 156 0.90 -12.22 -12.63
N TYR A 157 0.25 -11.91 -13.74
CA TYR A 157 -0.99 -11.11 -13.75
C TYR A 157 -2.08 -11.74 -12.86
N GLY A 158 -2.25 -11.18 -11.66
CA GLY A 158 -3.22 -11.62 -10.65
C GLY A 158 -2.84 -12.84 -9.79
N GLY A 159 -1.60 -13.32 -9.81
CA GLY A 159 -1.26 -14.56 -9.09
C GLY A 159 0.22 -14.89 -8.96
N SER A 160 0.52 -16.18 -8.76
CA SER A 160 1.85 -16.73 -8.46
C SER A 160 2.48 -16.16 -7.19
N PHE A 161 1.67 -15.96 -6.15
CA PHE A 161 2.13 -15.44 -4.87
C PHE A 161 3.12 -16.39 -4.18
N ASP A 162 4.20 -15.84 -3.61
CA ASP A 162 5.15 -16.54 -2.73
C ASP A 162 4.88 -16.18 -1.26
N ALA A 163 4.67 -17.19 -0.41
CA ALA A 163 4.45 -17.02 1.02
C ALA A 163 5.62 -16.29 1.71
N ASN A 164 6.85 -16.46 1.23
CA ASN A 164 8.03 -15.77 1.76
C ASN A 164 8.06 -14.27 1.45
N GLN A 165 7.16 -13.81 0.57
CA GLN A 165 6.98 -12.41 0.18
C GLN A 165 5.65 -11.84 0.70
N ALA A 166 4.83 -12.65 1.38
CA ALA A 166 3.56 -12.20 1.92
C ALA A 166 3.76 -11.18 3.05
N PHE A 167 2.95 -10.14 3.08
CA PHE A 167 2.93 -9.19 4.18
C PHE A 167 2.11 -9.71 5.36
N ILE A 168 2.64 -9.55 6.56
CA ILE A 168 1.97 -9.83 7.83
C ILE A 168 1.97 -8.52 8.62
N GLY A 169 0.80 -8.09 9.08
CA GLY A 169 0.65 -6.81 9.76
C GLY A 169 -0.63 -6.10 9.40
N MET A 170 -0.59 -4.77 9.43
CA MET A 170 -1.76 -3.92 9.23
C MET A 170 -1.48 -2.90 8.13
N ILE A 171 -2.44 -2.66 7.23
CA ILE A 171 -2.36 -1.63 6.19
C ILE A 171 -3.59 -0.71 6.30
N THR A 172 -3.36 0.61 6.21
CA THR A 172 -4.43 1.61 6.22
C THR A 172 -4.08 2.81 5.35
N LYS A 173 -5.07 3.69 5.11
CA LYS A 173 -4.93 4.97 4.41
C LYS A 173 -4.26 4.83 3.04
N VAL A 174 -4.63 3.79 2.29
CA VAL A 174 -4.15 3.58 0.92
C VAL A 174 -4.83 4.58 -0.01
N HIS A 175 -4.05 5.44 -0.62
CA HIS A 175 -4.48 6.37 -1.65
C HIS A 175 -3.52 6.29 -2.85
N MET A 176 -4.06 6.38 -4.05
CA MET A 176 -3.26 6.42 -5.27
C MET A 176 -3.78 7.47 -6.24
N TRP A 177 -2.83 8.14 -6.89
CA TRP A 177 -3.06 9.15 -7.92
C TRP A 177 -2.36 8.74 -9.21
N ASP A 178 -2.91 9.15 -10.35
CA ASP A 178 -2.34 8.94 -11.71
C ASP A 178 -1.39 10.08 -12.13
N TYR A 179 -0.92 10.86 -11.16
CA TYR A 179 0.07 11.93 -11.32
C TYR A 179 1.07 11.94 -10.16
N VAL A 180 2.21 12.60 -10.35
CA VAL A 180 3.21 12.81 -9.29
C VAL A 180 2.74 13.93 -8.37
N LEU A 181 2.48 13.61 -7.10
CA LEU A 181 2.15 14.62 -6.09
C LEU A 181 3.34 15.53 -5.81
N SER A 182 3.05 16.79 -5.50
CA SER A 182 4.06 17.71 -5.00
C SER A 182 4.49 17.36 -3.56
N PRO A 183 5.69 17.79 -3.12
CA PRO A 183 6.13 17.56 -1.74
C PRO A 183 5.19 18.13 -0.67
N SER A 184 4.48 19.22 -0.95
CA SER A 184 3.50 19.81 -0.03
C SER A 184 2.24 18.96 0.11
N GLU A 185 1.76 18.34 -0.98
CA GLU A 185 0.64 17.39 -0.95
C GLU A 185 1.00 16.12 -0.19
N ILE A 186 2.19 15.57 -0.42
CA ILE A 186 2.70 14.41 0.33
C ILE A 186 2.80 14.74 1.82
N LYS A 187 3.32 15.94 2.17
CA LYS A 187 3.39 16.38 3.57
C LYS A 187 2.01 16.44 4.22
N ARG A 188 0.99 16.95 3.52
CA ARG A 188 -0.39 16.99 4.02
C ARG A 188 -0.93 15.58 4.29
N TYR A 189 -0.68 14.61 3.40
CA TYR A 189 -1.03 13.21 3.64
C TYR A 189 -0.36 12.64 4.89
N VAL A 190 0.96 12.85 5.03
CA VAL A 190 1.74 12.34 6.17
C VAL A 190 1.24 12.92 7.49
N ASN A 191 0.91 14.21 7.51
CA ASN A 191 0.44 14.91 8.71
C ASN A 191 -1.05 14.66 9.05
N ASP A 192 -1.77 13.85 8.27
CA ASP A 192 -3.24 13.72 8.39
C ASP A 192 -4.00 15.06 8.24
N GLU A 193 -3.44 15.99 7.47
CA GLU A 193 -4.08 17.25 7.13
C GLU A 193 -5.09 17.07 5.98
N ASN A 194 -5.67 18.16 5.49
CA ASN A 194 -6.56 18.13 4.33
C ASN A 194 -5.74 17.98 3.04
N PHE A 195 -5.85 16.83 2.38
CA PHE A 195 -5.25 16.54 1.07
C PHE A 195 -6.32 16.07 0.08
N THR A 196 -6.06 16.27 -1.21
CA THR A 196 -6.94 15.80 -2.30
C THR A 196 -7.00 14.27 -2.29
N PRO A 197 -8.17 13.63 -2.14
CA PRO A 197 -8.26 12.17 -2.18
C PRO A 197 -7.71 11.60 -3.50
N GLY A 198 -7.09 10.41 -3.42
CA GLY A 198 -6.61 9.67 -4.59
C GLY A 198 -7.70 9.47 -5.64
N ASN A 199 -7.39 9.80 -6.90
CA ASN A 199 -8.31 9.65 -8.04
C ASN A 199 -8.25 8.25 -8.68
N VAL A 200 -7.32 7.40 -8.24
CA VAL A 200 -7.25 5.98 -8.62
C VAL A 200 -7.76 5.11 -7.49
N PHE A 201 -7.18 5.26 -6.29
CA PHE A 201 -7.66 4.62 -5.06
C PHE A 201 -7.89 5.66 -3.98
N ASN A 202 -9.04 5.59 -3.33
CA ASN A 202 -9.42 6.50 -2.26
C ASN A 202 -9.84 5.70 -1.04
N TRP A 203 -9.04 5.71 0.03
CA TRP A 203 -9.37 5.00 1.27
C TRP A 203 -10.75 5.35 1.86
N ARG A 204 -11.28 6.56 1.58
CA ARG A 204 -12.60 7.00 2.06
C ARG A 204 -13.76 6.57 1.17
N ALA A 205 -13.48 5.96 0.03
CA ALA A 205 -14.45 5.48 -0.94
C ALA A 205 -13.83 4.32 -1.75
N LEU A 206 -13.27 3.33 -1.04
CA LEU A 206 -12.48 2.27 -1.66
C LEU A 206 -13.41 1.14 -2.11
N GLU A 207 -13.18 0.64 -3.32
CA GLU A 207 -13.80 -0.58 -3.84
C GLU A 207 -12.75 -1.69 -3.86
N PHE A 208 -13.07 -2.85 -3.27
CA PHE A 208 -12.11 -3.92 -3.08
C PHE A 208 -12.77 -5.30 -2.92
N GLU A 209 -12.02 -6.35 -3.19
CA GLU A 209 -12.39 -7.75 -2.96
C GLU A 209 -11.38 -8.37 -1.98
N ILE A 210 -11.85 -9.22 -1.07
CA ILE A 210 -10.99 -9.93 -0.11
C ILE A 210 -10.97 -11.41 -0.45
N THR A 211 -9.76 -11.98 -0.48
CA THR A 211 -9.54 -13.42 -0.60
C THR A 211 -8.76 -13.91 0.62
N GLY A 212 -9.15 -15.07 1.16
CA GLY A 212 -8.47 -15.70 2.29
C GLY A 212 -8.67 -14.98 3.62
N GLN A 213 -7.77 -15.23 4.59
CA GLN A 213 -7.89 -14.72 5.96
C GLN A 213 -7.28 -13.32 6.08
N VAL A 214 -7.97 -12.32 5.57
CA VAL A 214 -7.76 -10.90 5.93
C VAL A 214 -8.80 -10.55 7.00
N LEU A 215 -8.50 -9.65 7.93
CA LEU A 215 -9.46 -9.14 8.91
C LEU A 215 -9.62 -7.62 8.77
N GLY A 216 -10.77 -7.10 9.17
CA GLY A 216 -10.99 -5.68 9.34
C GLY A 216 -10.71 -5.30 10.79
N ALA A 217 -10.11 -4.15 11.02
CA ALA A 217 -10.03 -3.58 12.37
C ALA A 217 -10.34 -2.09 12.35
N SER A 218 -10.97 -1.60 13.41
CA SER A 218 -11.25 -0.18 13.61
C SER A 218 -10.45 0.38 14.78
N LYS A 219 -9.87 1.57 14.58
CA LYS A 219 -9.29 2.39 15.64
C LYS A 219 -10.40 2.80 16.60
N SER A 220 -10.23 2.46 17.86
CA SER A 220 -11.20 2.70 18.92
C SER A 220 -10.52 3.40 20.11
N ASN A 221 -11.30 4.19 20.85
CA ASN A 221 -10.82 4.74 22.11
C ASN A 221 -10.79 3.62 23.15
N CYS A 222 -9.65 3.45 23.85
CA CYS A 222 -9.48 2.38 24.83
C CYS A 222 -10.55 2.40 25.95
N TYR A 223 -11.13 3.55 26.26
CA TYR A 223 -12.22 3.70 27.23
C TYR A 223 -13.55 3.06 26.80
N GLU A 224 -13.81 2.92 25.50
CA GLU A 224 -15.06 2.31 25.01
C GLU A 224 -14.99 0.77 25.02
N ILE A 225 -13.80 0.19 24.89
CA ILE A 225 -13.61 -1.27 24.89
C ILE A 225 -13.82 -1.83 26.30
N SER A 226 -13.37 -1.12 27.35
CA SER A 226 -13.57 -1.56 28.73
C SER A 226 -15.04 -1.62 29.15
N ASN A 227 -15.90 -0.79 28.55
CA ASN A 227 -17.33 -0.72 28.91
C ASN A 227 -18.22 -1.69 28.13
N ARG A 228 -17.67 -2.47 27.18
CA ARG A 228 -18.40 -3.54 26.48
C ARG A 228 -18.09 -4.95 27.01
N LEU A 229 -17.18 -5.06 27.98
CA LEU A 229 -16.73 -6.32 28.57
C LEU A 229 -17.22 -6.52 30.02
N PHE A 230 -18.23 -5.74 30.46
CA PHE A 230 -18.95 -5.93 31.71
C PHE A 230 -20.46 -5.98 31.45
#